data_AF-A0AAN8GSH1-F1
#
_entry.id   AF-A0AAN8GSH1-F1
#
_cell.length_a   1.000
_cell.length_b   1.000
_cell.length_c   1.000
_cell.angle_alpha   90.00
_cell.angle_beta   90.00
_cell.angle_gamma   90.00
#
_symmetry.space_group_name_H-M   'P 1'
#
loop_
_entity.id
_entity.type
_entity.pdbx_description
1 polymer ?
#
loop_
_entity_poly.entity_id
_entity_poly.type
_entity_poly.pdbx_seq_one_letter_code
_entity_poly.pdbx_strand_id
1 'polypeptide(L)'
;MGGPQREFFRLLMIEVQTSMGIFEGKAGQVFFTYDQAALDGHKYFQAGRLIAWSVAHGGPCIKALDPSLYQLMCGQEPQLEQFDCSVLPDPDVQSRAKRILQCKTAEDLSALQQDLGDWISECGVPGVFSATIGDIAKIYAYVVKHYIFLRTAKMVNQFTEGMNGFGNLWDLVRNNWIAFLPCFTDMRTPLTKSSFKAIFKYEYSPRGTNHREKEEDTIYSWELVLNLIEDKLSEGHLRTC
;
A
#
# COMPACT_ATOMS: atom_id res chain seq x y z
N MET A 1 28.60 -12.67 -4.18
CA MET A 1 28.18 -13.89 -3.45
C MET A 1 26.76 -13.71 -2.94
N GLY A 2 25.95 -14.77 -2.87
CA GLY A 2 24.69 -14.78 -2.11
C GLY A 2 23.41 -15.00 -2.91
N GLY A 3 23.31 -16.09 -3.69
CA GLY A 3 22.01 -16.57 -4.19
C GLY A 3 21.07 -16.99 -3.04
N PRO A 4 21.51 -17.91 -2.16
CA PRO A 4 20.68 -18.41 -1.06
C PRO A 4 20.26 -17.33 -0.04
N GLN A 5 21.15 -16.40 0.29
CA GLN A 5 20.85 -15.33 1.24
C GLN A 5 19.79 -14.36 0.72
N ARG A 6 19.88 -13.97 -0.57
CA ARG A 6 18.87 -13.11 -1.20
C ARG A 6 17.51 -13.80 -1.24
N GLU A 7 17.51 -15.08 -1.56
CA GLU A 7 16.27 -15.87 -1.61
C GLU A 7 15.65 -16.04 -0.22
N PHE A 8 16.46 -16.29 0.81
CA PHE A 8 15.99 -16.34 2.20
C PHE A 8 15.26 -15.05 2.60
N PHE A 9 15.87 -13.89 2.38
CA PHE A 9 15.23 -12.62 2.75
C PHE A 9 14.00 -12.30 1.89
N ARG A 10 13.99 -12.71 0.61
CA ARG A 10 12.80 -12.59 -0.24
C ARG A 10 11.63 -13.40 0.32
N LEU A 11 11.87 -14.65 0.69
CA LEU A 11 10.85 -15.51 1.31
C LEU A 11 10.43 -14.99 2.68
N LEU A 12 11.37 -14.51 3.48
CA LEU A 12 11.09 -13.89 4.77
C LEU A 12 10.16 -12.68 4.64
N MET A 13 10.40 -11.78 3.68
CA MET A 13 9.53 -10.62 3.47
C MET A 13 8.11 -11.01 3.03
N ILE A 14 7.98 -12.10 2.27
CA ILE A 14 6.66 -12.66 1.93
C ILE A 14 5.97 -13.14 3.20
N GLU A 15 6.65 -13.95 4.02
CA GLU A 15 6.09 -14.52 5.25
C GLU A 15 5.69 -13.43 6.27
N VAL A 16 6.51 -12.38 6.41
CA VAL A 16 6.18 -11.22 7.25
C VAL A 16 4.89 -10.53 6.77
N GLN A 17 4.67 -10.44 5.47
CA GLN A 17 3.47 -9.81 4.89
C GLN A 17 2.24 -10.69 4.98
N THR A 18 2.36 -12.00 4.71
CA THR A 18 1.19 -12.87 4.50
C THR A 18 0.80 -13.69 5.74
N SER A 19 1.76 -14.03 6.60
CA SER A 19 1.58 -15.12 7.56
C SER A 19 1.75 -14.68 9.02
N MET A 20 2.48 -13.60 9.28
CA MET A 20 2.65 -13.09 10.66
C MET A 20 1.37 -12.50 11.27
N GLY A 21 0.37 -12.15 10.44
CA GLY A 21 -0.92 -11.60 10.89
C GLY A 21 -0.85 -10.16 11.40
N ILE A 22 0.22 -9.44 11.07
CA ILE A 22 0.43 -8.04 11.51
C ILE A 22 -0.07 -6.99 10.51
N PHE A 23 -0.43 -7.44 9.30
CA PHE A 23 -0.92 -6.59 8.22
C PHE A 23 -2.27 -7.08 7.70
N GLU A 24 -3.09 -6.14 7.23
CA GLU A 24 -4.38 -6.36 6.58
C GLU A 24 -4.54 -5.43 5.38
N GLY A 25 -5.42 -5.79 4.44
CA GLY A 25 -5.62 -5.05 3.19
C GLY A 25 -5.21 -5.87 1.96
N LYS A 26 -5.01 -5.17 0.84
CA LYS A 26 -4.72 -5.81 -0.46
C LYS A 26 -3.21 -6.01 -0.61
N ALA A 27 -2.81 -7.02 -1.38
CA ALA A 27 -1.39 -7.21 -1.69
C ALA A 27 -0.82 -5.94 -2.37
N GLY A 28 0.33 -5.45 -1.87
CA GLY A 28 0.94 -4.20 -2.33
C GLY A 28 0.38 -2.93 -1.70
N GLN A 29 -0.72 -3.02 -0.92
CA GLN A 29 -1.31 -1.89 -0.21
C GLN A 29 -1.96 -2.36 1.09
N VAL A 30 -1.15 -2.44 2.14
CA VAL A 30 -1.53 -2.96 3.46
C VAL A 30 -1.45 -1.90 4.56
N PHE A 31 -2.21 -2.15 5.62
CA PHE A 31 -2.25 -1.42 6.88
C PHE A 31 -1.92 -2.35 8.04
N PHE A 32 -1.56 -1.81 9.21
CA PHE A 32 -1.36 -2.63 10.41
C PHE A 32 -2.70 -3.17 10.92
N THR A 33 -2.72 -4.43 11.34
CA THR A 33 -3.87 -4.99 12.05
C THR A 33 -3.98 -4.38 13.45
N TYR A 34 -5.20 -4.28 13.96
CA TYR A 34 -5.44 -3.96 15.37
C TYR A 34 -5.61 -5.24 16.20
N ASP A 35 -4.51 -5.96 16.46
CA ASP A 35 -4.50 -7.21 17.23
C ASP A 35 -3.73 -7.04 18.56
N GLN A 36 -4.45 -7.11 19.68
CA GLN A 36 -3.88 -7.00 21.02
C GLN A 36 -3.03 -8.22 21.40
N ALA A 37 -3.42 -9.43 20.99
CA ALA A 37 -2.63 -10.63 21.29
C ALA A 37 -1.31 -10.63 20.50
N ALA A 38 -1.31 -10.13 19.26
CA ALA A 38 -0.10 -9.89 18.49
C ALA A 38 0.79 -8.82 19.12
N LEU A 39 0.20 -7.75 19.66
CA LEU A 39 0.91 -6.69 20.36
C LEU A 39 1.57 -7.20 21.64
N ASP A 40 0.84 -7.91 22.49
CA ASP A 40 1.34 -8.51 23.73
C ASP A 40 2.42 -9.56 23.46
N GLY A 41 2.26 -10.33 22.37
CA GLY A 41 3.24 -11.29 21.88
C GLY A 41 4.46 -10.67 21.19
N HIS A 42 4.59 -9.34 21.16
CA HIS A 42 5.67 -8.61 20.51
C HIS A 42 5.85 -8.94 19.00
N LYS A 43 4.78 -9.34 18.30
CA LYS A 43 4.87 -9.73 16.88
C LYS A 43 5.26 -8.56 15.99
N TYR A 44 4.75 -7.36 16.26
CA TYR A 44 5.10 -6.16 15.48
C TYR A 44 6.59 -5.82 15.66
N PHE A 45 7.12 -5.92 16.88
CA PHE A 45 8.54 -5.75 17.16
C PHE A 45 9.40 -6.75 16.39
N GLN A 46 9.01 -8.02 16.42
CA GLN A 46 9.72 -9.07 15.68
C GLN A 46 9.72 -8.78 14.18
N ALA A 47 8.58 -8.40 13.59
CA ALA A 47 8.50 -8.06 12.18
C ALA A 47 9.39 -6.87 11.81
N GLY A 48 9.37 -5.80 12.61
CA GLY A 48 10.27 -4.66 12.43
C GLY A 48 11.74 -5.06 12.43
N ARG A 49 12.13 -5.93 13.36
CA ARG A 49 13.51 -6.45 13.45
C ARG A 49 13.89 -7.30 12.23
N LEU A 50 12.98 -8.15 11.75
CA LEU A 50 13.20 -8.98 10.56
C LEU A 50 13.38 -8.13 9.30
N ILE A 51 12.58 -7.07 9.14
CA ILE A 51 12.73 -6.11 8.04
C ILE A 51 14.07 -5.38 8.15
N ALA A 52 14.46 -4.93 9.34
CA ALA A 52 15.73 -4.24 9.53
C ALA A 52 16.94 -5.14 9.20
N TRP A 53 16.90 -6.41 9.61
CA TRP A 53 17.91 -7.40 9.22
C TRP A 53 17.97 -7.62 7.71
N SER A 54 16.82 -7.73 7.06
CA SER A 54 16.76 -7.85 5.60
C SER A 54 17.46 -6.67 4.92
N VAL A 55 17.10 -5.43 5.30
CA VAL A 55 17.71 -4.21 4.76
C VAL A 55 19.22 -4.16 5.02
N ALA A 56 19.65 -4.45 6.26
CA ALA A 56 21.05 -4.43 6.66
C ALA A 56 21.93 -5.39 5.87
N HIS A 57 21.36 -6.51 5.42
CA HIS A 57 22.06 -7.54 4.66
C HIS A 57 21.82 -7.43 3.14
N GLY A 58 21.29 -6.31 2.66
CA GLY A 58 21.05 -6.08 1.23
C GLY A 58 19.87 -6.87 0.65
N GLY A 59 18.98 -7.37 1.51
CA GLY A 59 17.72 -8.00 1.16
C GLY A 59 16.61 -6.98 0.88
N PRO A 60 15.43 -7.45 0.43
CA PRO A 60 14.28 -6.58 0.17
C PRO A 60 13.68 -6.02 1.47
N CYS A 61 13.10 -4.82 1.39
CA CYS A 61 12.19 -4.30 2.41
C CYS A 61 10.74 -4.72 2.08
N ILE A 62 9.77 -4.31 2.90
CA ILE A 62 8.39 -4.79 2.83
C ILE A 62 7.65 -4.42 1.52
N LYS A 63 7.87 -3.22 0.96
CA LYS A 63 7.27 -2.78 -0.32
C LYS A 63 5.77 -3.07 -0.45
N ALA A 64 5.00 -2.80 0.61
CA ALA A 64 3.57 -3.13 0.63
C ALA A 64 2.73 -2.15 1.44
N LEU A 65 3.32 -1.26 2.25
CA LEU A 65 2.54 -0.30 3.03
C LEU A 65 1.82 0.67 2.10
N ASP A 66 0.61 1.07 2.49
CA ASP A 66 -0.04 2.22 1.88
C ASP A 66 0.83 3.49 2.00
N PRO A 67 0.96 4.31 0.93
CA PRO A 67 1.76 5.52 0.98
C PRO A 67 1.36 6.52 2.06
N SER A 68 0.05 6.67 2.32
CA SER A 68 -0.46 7.61 3.33
C SER A 68 -0.13 7.10 4.74
N LEU A 69 -0.25 5.79 4.97
CA LEU A 69 0.22 5.17 6.23
C LEU A 69 1.72 5.41 6.43
N TYR A 70 2.55 5.12 5.43
CA TYR A 70 4.00 5.31 5.56
C TYR A 70 4.38 6.77 5.87
N GLN A 71 3.72 7.73 5.22
CA GLN A 71 3.89 9.16 5.49
C GLN A 71 3.55 9.50 6.95
N LEU A 72 2.40 9.02 7.46
CA LEU A 72 1.98 9.21 8.85
C LEU A 72 2.97 8.59 9.85
N MET A 73 3.48 7.38 9.58
CA MET A 73 4.51 6.75 10.41
C MET A 73 5.80 7.59 10.48
N CYS A 74 6.13 8.28 9.38
CA CYS A 74 7.26 9.20 9.28
C CYS A 74 6.98 10.60 9.86
N GLY A 75 5.83 10.80 10.52
CA GLY A 75 5.43 12.09 11.08
C GLY A 75 5.07 13.15 10.04
N GLN A 76 4.75 12.73 8.81
CA GLN A 76 4.26 13.61 7.75
C GLN A 76 2.74 13.66 7.76
N GLU A 77 2.16 14.72 7.18
CA GLU A 77 0.71 14.90 7.06
C GLU A 77 0.29 14.76 5.58
N PRO A 78 -0.19 13.58 5.14
CA PRO A 78 -0.72 13.39 3.79
C PRO A 78 -2.07 14.09 3.59
N GLN A 79 -2.42 14.35 2.33
CA GLN A 79 -3.75 14.88 1.94
C GLN A 79 -4.81 13.77 2.00
N LEU A 80 -5.39 13.56 3.18
CA LEU A 80 -6.35 12.48 3.42
C LEU A 80 -7.77 12.82 2.96
N GLU A 81 -8.07 14.08 2.63
CA GLU A 81 -9.36 14.50 2.11
C GLU A 81 -9.71 13.81 0.77
N GLN A 82 -8.67 13.37 0.05
CA GLN A 82 -8.78 12.70 -1.25
C GLN A 82 -8.42 11.20 -1.17
N PHE A 83 -8.26 10.66 0.03
CA PHE A 83 -7.89 9.26 0.22
C PHE A 83 -8.96 8.33 -0.38
N ASP A 84 -8.55 7.29 -1.11
CA ASP A 84 -9.48 6.28 -1.62
C ASP A 84 -9.88 5.31 -0.50
N CYS A 85 -11.05 5.50 0.11
CA CYS A 85 -11.54 4.59 1.14
C CYS A 85 -11.82 3.16 0.66
N SER A 86 -11.86 2.88 -0.65
CA SER A 86 -12.08 1.53 -1.19
C SER A 86 -10.95 0.54 -0.87
N VAL A 87 -9.80 1.06 -0.44
CA VAL A 87 -8.61 0.27 -0.07
C VAL A 87 -8.62 -0.15 1.40
N LEU A 88 -9.51 0.42 2.22
CA LEU A 88 -9.60 0.07 3.64
C LEU A 88 -9.99 -1.40 3.82
N PRO A 89 -9.42 -2.14 4.78
CA PRO A 89 -9.70 -3.57 4.95
C PRO A 89 -11.15 -3.90 5.30
N ASP A 90 -11.82 -3.05 6.08
CA ASP A 90 -13.15 -3.30 6.66
C ASP A 90 -14.27 -2.72 5.77
N PRO A 91 -15.14 -3.57 5.17
CA PRO A 91 -16.23 -3.12 4.29
C PRO A 91 -17.24 -2.19 4.96
N ASP A 92 -17.50 -2.35 6.26
CA ASP A 92 -18.43 -1.48 6.99
C ASP A 92 -17.84 -0.08 7.16
N VAL A 93 -16.53 -0.01 7.43
CA VAL A 93 -15.80 1.26 7.47
C VAL A 93 -15.79 1.91 6.09
N GLN A 94 -15.57 1.15 5.00
CA GLN A 94 -15.65 1.68 3.64
C GLN A 94 -17.03 2.29 3.37
N SER A 95 -18.11 1.58 3.72
CA SER A 95 -19.48 2.03 3.51
C SER A 95 -19.77 3.33 4.26
N ARG A 96 -19.38 3.41 5.54
CA ARG A 96 -19.56 4.61 6.36
C ARG A 96 -18.72 5.79 5.86
N ALA A 97 -17.47 5.55 5.48
CA ALA A 97 -16.58 6.56 4.91
C ALA A 97 -17.12 7.12 3.59
N LYS A 98 -17.68 6.26 2.71
CA LYS A 98 -18.37 6.69 1.49
C LYS A 98 -19.59 7.56 1.78
N ARG A 99 -20.38 7.25 2.81
CA ARG A 99 -21.52 8.07 3.23
C ARG A 99 -21.10 9.48 3.65
N ILE A 100 -19.97 9.63 4.34
CA ILE A 100 -19.42 10.94 4.69
C ILE A 100 -19.11 11.75 3.40
N LEU A 101 -18.43 11.14 2.42
CA LEU A 101 -18.10 11.80 1.15
C LEU A 101 -19.32 12.16 0.29
N GLN A 102 -20.43 11.44 0.45
CA GLN A 102 -21.66 11.69 -0.29
C GLN A 102 -22.48 12.86 0.28
N CYS A 103 -22.16 13.31 1.49
CA CYS A 103 -22.85 14.41 2.16
C CYS A 103 -22.58 15.74 1.44
N LYS A 104 -23.63 16.37 0.88
CA LYS A 104 -23.51 17.62 0.10
C LYS A 104 -24.43 18.74 0.60
N THR A 105 -25.47 18.40 1.35
CA THR A 105 -26.49 19.35 1.83
C THR A 105 -26.59 19.33 3.36
N ALA A 106 -27.11 20.41 3.96
CA ALA A 106 -27.28 20.48 5.41
C ALA A 106 -28.23 19.40 5.95
N GLU A 107 -29.19 18.97 5.14
CA GLU A 107 -30.09 17.86 5.38
C GLU A 107 -29.33 16.52 5.42
N ASP A 108 -28.42 16.30 4.46
CA ASP A 108 -27.55 15.11 4.46
C ASP A 108 -26.69 15.05 5.72
N LEU A 109 -26.13 16.19 6.15
CA LEU A 109 -25.30 16.28 7.34
C LEU A 109 -26.12 16.03 8.61
N SER A 110 -27.34 16.55 8.68
CA SER A 110 -28.23 16.27 9.81
C SER A 110 -28.53 14.77 9.92
N ALA A 111 -28.78 14.10 8.78
CA ALA A 111 -28.96 12.65 8.74
C ALA A 111 -27.66 11.89 9.09
N LEU A 112 -26.51 12.35 8.60
CA LEU A 112 -25.19 11.78 8.93
C LEU A 112 -24.89 11.88 10.43
N GLN A 113 -25.21 13.01 11.07
CA GLN A 113 -25.04 13.23 12.50
C GLN A 113 -25.92 12.29 13.34
N GLN A 114 -27.16 12.03 12.89
CA GLN A 114 -28.06 11.11 13.56
C GLN A 114 -27.61 9.65 13.41
N ASP A 115 -27.18 9.25 12.21
CA ASP A 115 -26.88 7.85 11.91
C ASP A 115 -25.44 7.44 12.26
N LEU A 116 -24.46 8.32 12.03
CA LEU A 116 -23.02 8.05 12.14
C LEU A 116 -22.29 9.00 13.10
N GLY A 117 -22.98 9.95 13.74
CA GLY A 117 -22.35 10.93 14.62
C GLY A 117 -21.56 10.31 15.76
N ASP A 118 -22.12 9.32 16.45
CA ASP A 118 -21.43 8.61 17.54
C ASP A 118 -20.17 7.90 17.05
N TRP A 119 -20.27 7.19 15.93
CA TRP A 119 -19.13 6.51 15.31
C TRP A 119 -18.03 7.47 14.85
N ILE A 120 -18.40 8.62 14.27
CA ILE A 120 -17.45 9.68 13.89
C ILE A 120 -16.79 10.28 15.14
N SER A 121 -17.57 10.48 16.21
CA SER A 121 -17.07 10.96 17.51
C SER A 121 -16.05 9.99 18.13
N GLU A 122 -16.33 8.68 18.08
CA GLU A 122 -15.41 7.61 18.52
C GLU A 122 -14.09 7.59 17.73
N CYS A 123 -14.11 8.02 16.46
CA CYS A 123 -12.90 8.21 15.65
C CYS A 123 -12.05 9.42 16.10
N GLY A 124 -12.49 10.17 17.12
CA GLY A 124 -11.79 11.34 17.66
C GLY A 124 -12.32 12.67 17.09
N VAL A 125 -13.54 12.70 16.58
CA VAL A 125 -14.15 13.91 15.97
C VAL A 125 -15.44 14.31 16.70
N PRO A 126 -15.37 14.68 18.00
CA PRO A 126 -16.56 15.02 18.79
C PRO A 126 -17.31 16.26 18.26
N GLY A 127 -16.62 17.11 17.50
CA GLY A 127 -17.21 18.30 16.85
C GLY A 127 -18.18 18.00 15.71
N VAL A 128 -18.41 16.72 15.36
CA VAL A 128 -19.33 16.33 14.28
C VAL A 128 -20.75 16.85 14.49
N PHE A 129 -21.25 16.90 15.72
CA PHE A 129 -22.61 17.36 16.02
C PHE A 129 -22.82 18.87 15.88
N SER A 130 -21.73 19.64 15.89
CA SER A 130 -21.73 21.09 15.65
C SER A 130 -21.14 21.46 14.28
N ALA A 131 -20.81 20.46 13.46
CA ALA A 131 -20.14 20.66 12.18
C ALA A 131 -21.07 21.30 11.15
N THR A 132 -20.46 21.95 10.16
CA THR A 132 -21.12 22.47 8.97
C THR A 132 -20.72 21.66 7.73
N ILE A 133 -21.39 21.90 6.60
CA ILE A 133 -21.04 21.25 5.33
C ILE A 133 -19.60 21.52 4.90
N GLY A 134 -19.04 22.68 5.27
CA GLY A 134 -17.63 23.00 4.99
C GLY A 134 -16.63 22.08 5.72
N ASP A 135 -17.05 21.41 6.78
CA ASP A 135 -16.19 20.58 7.62
C ASP A 135 -16.12 19.12 7.16
N ILE A 136 -16.98 18.69 6.22
CA ILE A 136 -17.11 17.28 5.79
C ILE A 136 -15.78 16.69 5.32
N ALA A 137 -15.04 17.41 4.48
CA ALA A 137 -13.74 16.95 3.97
C ALA A 137 -12.74 16.69 5.10
N LYS A 138 -12.76 17.56 6.13
CA LYS A 138 -11.88 17.45 7.30
C LYS A 138 -12.31 16.32 8.23
N ILE A 139 -13.62 16.14 8.44
CA ILE A 139 -14.18 15.00 9.18
C ILE A 139 -13.76 13.70 8.52
N TYR A 140 -13.90 13.61 7.19
CA TYR A 140 -13.46 12.45 6.41
C TYR A 140 -11.96 12.16 6.61
N ALA A 141 -11.10 13.18 6.45
CA ALA A 141 -9.66 13.04 6.66
C ALA A 141 -9.32 12.52 8.06
N TYR A 142 -10.01 12.99 9.11
CA TYR A 142 -9.81 12.51 10.47
C TYR A 142 -10.27 11.07 10.69
N VAL A 143 -11.42 10.68 10.15
CA VAL A 143 -11.89 9.29 10.19
C VAL A 143 -10.90 8.37 9.48
N VAL A 144 -10.42 8.76 8.30
CA VAL A 144 -9.38 8.00 7.58
C VAL A 144 -8.12 7.88 8.42
N LYS A 145 -7.60 9.00 8.95
CA LYS A 145 -6.39 9.02 9.81
C LYS A 145 -6.54 8.12 11.03
N HIS A 146 -7.73 8.06 11.61
CA HIS A 146 -8.03 7.16 12.72
C HIS A 146 -7.83 5.70 12.33
N TYR A 147 -8.46 5.26 11.23
CA TYR A 147 -8.44 3.87 10.80
C TYR A 147 -7.08 3.41 10.25
N ILE A 148 -6.39 4.26 9.50
CA ILE A 148 -5.12 3.84 8.89
C ILE A 148 -3.93 3.94 9.84
N PHE A 149 -3.99 4.80 10.88
CA PHE A 149 -2.83 5.09 11.72
C PHE A 149 -3.10 5.20 13.22
N LEU A 150 -4.03 6.05 13.67
CA LEU A 150 -4.15 6.36 15.10
C LEU A 150 -4.61 5.15 15.92
N ARG A 151 -5.57 4.39 15.41
CA ARG A 151 -6.07 3.15 16.04
C ARG A 151 -4.94 2.13 16.27
N THR A 152 -3.96 2.09 15.37
CA THR A 152 -2.85 1.12 15.38
C THR A 152 -1.53 1.74 15.84
N ALA A 153 -1.55 2.94 16.43
CA ALA A 153 -0.34 3.68 16.81
C ALA A 153 0.59 2.87 17.74
N LYS A 154 0.05 2.07 18.66
CA LYS A 154 0.87 1.18 19.51
C LYS A 154 1.57 0.07 18.72
N MET A 155 0.88 -0.52 17.75
CA MET A 155 1.41 -1.56 16.86
C MET A 155 2.50 -0.98 15.96
N VAL A 156 2.25 0.20 15.38
CA VAL A 156 3.24 0.98 14.63
C VAL A 156 4.46 1.30 15.49
N ASN A 157 4.27 1.80 16.71
CA ASN A 157 5.39 2.13 17.60
C ASN A 157 6.23 0.88 17.89
N GLN A 158 5.60 -0.22 18.29
CA GLN A 158 6.30 -1.48 18.55
C GLN A 158 7.05 -2.00 17.31
N PHE A 159 6.46 -1.87 16.12
CA PHE A 159 7.12 -2.18 14.85
C PHE A 159 8.38 -1.33 14.62
N THR A 160 8.26 -0.02 14.78
CA THR A 160 9.37 0.92 14.56
C THR A 160 10.48 0.77 15.60
N GLU A 161 10.15 0.43 16.85
CA GLU A 161 11.11 0.03 17.88
C GLU A 161 11.88 -1.23 17.47
N GLY A 162 11.18 -2.23 16.92
CA GLY A 162 11.79 -3.45 16.38
C GLY A 162 12.82 -3.15 15.29
N MET A 163 12.49 -2.21 14.40
CA MET A 163 13.41 -1.73 13.37
C MET A 163 14.61 -0.97 13.96
N ASN A 164 14.37 -0.09 14.93
CA ASN A 164 15.44 0.67 15.61
C ASN A 164 16.39 -0.21 16.41
N GLY A 165 15.96 -1.41 16.82
CA GLY A 165 16.82 -2.43 17.41
C GLY A 165 18.05 -2.80 16.57
N PHE A 166 18.05 -2.47 15.28
CA PHE A 166 19.25 -2.52 14.42
C PHE A 166 19.70 -1.09 14.06
N GLY A 167 20.61 -0.53 14.88
CA GLY A 167 21.31 0.72 14.56
C GLY A 167 20.43 1.94 14.31
N ASN A 168 19.26 2.04 14.95
CA ASN A 168 18.28 3.12 14.76
C ASN A 168 17.82 3.29 13.29
N LEU A 169 17.66 2.16 12.58
CA LEU A 169 17.29 2.18 11.16
C LEU A 169 15.99 2.95 10.89
N TRP A 170 14.97 2.82 11.74
CA TRP A 170 13.73 3.55 11.53
C TRP A 170 13.89 5.06 11.68
N ASP A 171 14.73 5.52 12.61
CA ASP A 171 15.02 6.96 12.72
C ASP A 171 15.70 7.50 11.46
N LEU A 172 16.59 6.71 10.85
CA LEU A 172 17.18 7.04 9.54
C LEU A 172 16.11 7.09 8.44
N VAL A 173 15.20 6.11 8.42
CA VAL A 173 14.06 6.07 7.48
C VAL A 173 13.20 7.31 7.63
N ARG A 174 12.77 7.63 8.85
CA ARG A 174 11.93 8.81 9.14
C ARG A 174 12.59 10.10 8.69
N ASN A 175 13.88 10.29 8.98
CA ASN A 175 14.63 11.49 8.60
C ASN A 175 14.84 11.62 7.08
N ASN A 176 14.75 10.53 6.34
CA ASN A 176 14.96 10.48 4.89
C ASN A 176 13.75 9.86 4.16
N TRP A 177 12.54 10.15 4.64
CA TRP A 177 11.34 9.39 4.29
C TRP A 177 11.09 9.27 2.79
N ILE A 178 11.39 10.32 2.01
CA ILE A 178 11.24 10.34 0.54
C ILE A 178 12.15 9.28 -0.11
N ALA A 179 13.41 9.20 0.32
CA ALA A 179 14.38 8.26 -0.23
C ALA A 179 14.01 6.80 0.08
N PHE A 180 13.38 6.57 1.22
CA PHE A 180 12.94 5.24 1.65
C PHE A 180 11.53 4.87 1.19
N LEU A 181 10.75 5.80 0.61
CA LEU A 181 9.40 5.53 0.12
C LEU A 181 9.32 4.26 -0.74
N PRO A 182 10.18 4.05 -1.77
CA PRO A 182 10.14 2.85 -2.61
C PRO A 182 10.56 1.55 -1.90
N CYS A 183 11.10 1.63 -0.68
CA CYS A 183 11.43 0.46 0.14
C CYS A 183 10.20 -0.02 0.93
N PHE A 184 9.31 0.88 1.34
CA PHE A 184 8.20 0.56 2.22
C PHE A 184 6.86 0.43 1.49
N THR A 185 6.67 1.17 0.41
CA THR A 185 5.43 1.19 -0.36
C THR A 185 5.59 0.43 -1.67
N ASP A 186 4.50 -0.14 -2.20
CA ASP A 186 4.53 -0.74 -3.52
C ASP A 186 4.48 0.36 -4.59
N MET A 187 5.66 0.85 -4.99
CA MET A 187 5.82 1.81 -6.08
C MET A 187 5.79 1.15 -7.46
N ARG A 188 5.35 -0.12 -7.56
CA ARG A 188 5.23 -0.80 -8.86
C ARG A 188 4.28 -0.01 -9.76
N THR A 189 4.85 0.70 -10.71
CA THR A 189 4.14 1.07 -11.92
C THR A 189 3.75 -0.22 -12.66
N PRO A 190 2.51 -0.37 -13.14
CA PRO A 190 2.15 -1.45 -14.03
C PRO A 190 3.17 -1.55 -15.16
N LEU A 191 3.71 -2.75 -15.40
CA LEU A 191 4.62 -2.98 -16.50
C LEU A 191 3.83 -2.82 -17.81
N THR A 192 4.06 -1.75 -18.54
CA THR A 192 3.42 -1.51 -19.84
C THR A 192 4.12 -2.30 -20.93
N LYS A 193 3.41 -2.59 -22.03
CA LYS A 193 4.03 -3.21 -23.20
C LYS A 193 5.22 -2.40 -23.71
N SER A 194 5.10 -1.06 -23.72
CA SER A 194 6.16 -0.16 -24.18
C SER A 194 7.40 -0.22 -23.28
N SER A 195 7.24 -0.17 -21.96
CA SER A 195 8.35 -0.27 -21.01
C SER A 195 9.01 -1.65 -21.05
N PHE A 196 8.25 -2.73 -21.22
CA PHE A 196 8.81 -4.07 -21.36
C PHE A 196 9.58 -4.24 -22.68
N LYS A 197 9.04 -3.75 -23.81
CA LYS A 197 9.73 -3.78 -25.11
C LYS A 197 11.06 -3.03 -25.09
N ALA A 198 11.14 -1.92 -24.35
CA ALA A 198 12.37 -1.15 -24.22
C ALA A 198 13.53 -1.92 -23.57
N ILE A 199 13.25 -3.04 -22.89
CA ILE A 199 14.27 -3.93 -22.30
C ILE A 199 14.94 -4.79 -23.38
N PHE A 200 14.26 -5.06 -24.50
CA PHE A 200 14.76 -5.93 -25.55
C PHE A 200 15.42 -5.13 -26.67
N LYS A 201 16.56 -5.63 -27.13
CA LYS A 201 17.18 -5.23 -28.39
C LYS A 201 17.13 -6.42 -29.34
N TYR A 202 16.38 -6.27 -30.42
CA TYR A 202 16.31 -7.30 -31.46
C TYR A 202 17.51 -7.17 -32.40
N GLU A 203 18.31 -8.23 -32.50
CA GLU A 203 19.39 -8.33 -33.48
C GLU A 203 18.92 -9.26 -34.59
N TYR A 204 18.85 -8.72 -35.79
CA TYR A 204 18.31 -9.45 -36.93
C TYR A 204 19.40 -9.85 -37.91
N SER A 205 19.17 -10.97 -38.59
CA SER A 205 19.93 -11.38 -39.76
C SER A 205 19.80 -10.36 -40.92
N PRO A 206 20.71 -10.40 -41.91
CA PRO A 206 20.62 -9.55 -43.10
C PRO A 206 19.29 -9.71 -43.83
N ARG A 207 18.80 -8.62 -44.42
CA ARG A 207 17.55 -8.61 -45.21
C ARG A 207 17.65 -9.55 -46.41
N GLY A 208 16.57 -10.27 -46.68
CA GLY A 208 16.49 -11.23 -47.80
C GLY A 208 16.96 -12.65 -47.46
N THR A 209 17.30 -12.93 -46.21
CA THR A 209 17.60 -14.30 -45.76
C THR A 209 16.34 -15.00 -45.24
N ASN A 210 16.25 -16.32 -45.40
CA ASN A 210 15.18 -17.12 -44.79
C ASN A 210 15.17 -17.04 -43.25
N HIS A 211 16.31 -16.66 -42.64
CA HIS A 211 16.42 -16.41 -41.20
C HIS A 211 15.71 -15.11 -40.82
N ARG A 212 15.87 -14.06 -41.62
CA ARG A 212 15.22 -12.77 -41.40
C ARG A 212 13.69 -12.87 -41.37
N GLU A 213 13.10 -13.63 -42.29
CA GLU A 213 11.64 -13.82 -42.35
C GLU A 213 11.12 -14.52 -41.08
N LYS A 214 11.79 -15.60 -40.66
CA LYS A 214 11.44 -16.33 -39.42
C LYS A 214 11.61 -15.48 -38.16
N GLU A 215 12.64 -14.63 -38.11
CA GLU A 215 12.86 -13.69 -37.01
C GLU A 215 11.73 -12.65 -36.93
N GLU A 216 11.30 -12.10 -38.07
CA GLU A 216 10.18 -11.15 -38.14
C GLU A 216 8.85 -11.79 -37.72
N ASP A 217 8.57 -13.01 -38.16
CA ASP A 217 7.39 -13.78 -37.73
C ASP A 217 7.39 -14.09 -36.22
N THR A 218 8.57 -14.40 -35.68
CA THR A 218 8.74 -14.66 -34.24
C THR A 218 8.47 -13.41 -33.42
N ILE A 219 9.00 -12.26 -33.86
CA ILE A 219 8.79 -10.97 -33.17
C ILE A 219 7.34 -10.54 -33.33
N TYR A 220 6.71 -10.72 -34.49
CA TYR A 220 5.29 -10.47 -34.68
C TYR A 220 4.42 -11.32 -33.74
N SER A 221 4.72 -12.60 -33.62
CA SER A 221 4.05 -13.50 -32.67
C SER A 221 4.23 -13.04 -31.22
N TRP A 222 5.42 -12.56 -30.87
CA TRP A 222 5.68 -11.97 -29.55
C TRP A 222 4.89 -10.68 -29.31
N GLU A 223 4.77 -9.81 -30.31
CA GLU A 223 3.95 -8.59 -30.24
C GLU A 223 2.47 -8.89 -30.00
N LEU A 224 1.94 -9.96 -30.61
CA LEU A 224 0.57 -10.44 -30.38
C LEU A 224 0.38 -10.92 -28.94
N VAL A 225 1.33 -11.68 -28.39
CA VAL A 225 1.28 -12.11 -26.98
C VAL A 225 1.29 -10.90 -26.05
N LEU A 226 2.14 -9.91 -26.30
CA LEU A 226 2.21 -8.71 -25.47
C LEU A 226 0.91 -7.89 -25.53
N ASN A 227 0.27 -7.79 -26.70
CA ASN A 227 -1.05 -7.14 -26.82
C ASN A 227 -2.12 -7.89 -26.01
N LEU A 228 -2.17 -9.23 -26.11
CA LEU A 228 -3.14 -10.04 -25.38
C LEU A 228 -3.02 -9.89 -23.85
N ILE A 229 -1.79 -9.74 -23.34
CA ILE A 229 -1.55 -9.51 -21.91
C ILE A 229 -2.04 -8.11 -21.51
N GLU A 230 -1.76 -7.09 -22.32
CA GLU A 230 -2.16 -5.69 -22.06
C GLU A 230 -3.69 -5.52 -22.10
N ASP A 231 -4.37 -6.19 -23.05
CA ASP A 231 -5.83 -6.19 -23.16
C ASP A 231 -6.49 -6.87 -21.95
N LYS A 232 -5.94 -8.01 -21.48
CA LYS A 232 -6.45 -8.71 -20.28
C LYS A 232 -6.25 -7.92 -18.98
N LEU A 233 -5.16 -7.18 -18.86
CA LEU A 233 -4.93 -6.26 -17.73
C LEU A 233 -5.95 -5.10 -17.74
N SER A 234 -6.37 -4.67 -18.94
CA SER A 234 -7.37 -3.63 -19.14
C SER A 234 -8.80 -4.12 -18.84
N GLU A 235 -9.13 -5.36 -19.21
CA GLU A 235 -10.43 -5.99 -18.90
C GLU A 235 -10.57 -6.45 -17.44
N GLY A 236 -9.46 -6.82 -16.78
CA GLY A 236 -9.43 -7.22 -15.37
C GLY A 236 -9.80 -6.11 -14.38
N HIS A 237 -9.84 -4.85 -14.82
CA HIS A 237 -10.34 -3.70 -14.04
C HIS A 237 -11.86 -3.51 -14.14
N LEU A 238 -12.58 -4.32 -14.93
CA LEU A 238 -14.03 -4.19 -15.15
C LEU A 238 -14.85 -5.43 -14.79
N ARG A 239 -14.27 -6.45 -14.16
CA ARG A 239 -15.04 -7.64 -13.73
C ARG A 239 -14.64 -8.16 -12.35
N THR A 240 -15.29 -7.61 -11.34
CA THR A 240 -15.76 -8.38 -10.18
C THR A 240 -17.27 -8.12 -10.06
N CYS A 241 -18.06 -9.02 -10.65
CA CYS A 241 -19.44 -9.26 -10.23
C CYS A 241 -19.44 -10.50 -9.35
#